data_AF-R7NJJ1-F1
#
_entry.id   AF-R7NJJ1-F1
#
_cell.length_a   1.000
_cell.length_b   1.000
_cell.length_c   1.000
_cell.angle_alpha   90.00
_cell.angle_beta   90.00
_cell.angle_gamma   90.00
#
_symmetry.space_group_name_H-M   'P 1'
#
loop_
_entity.id
_entity.type
_entity.pdbx_description
1 polymer ?
#
loop_
_entity_poly.entity_id
_entity_poly.type
_entity_poly.pdbx_seq_one_letter_code
_entity_poly.pdbx_strand_id
1 'polypeptide(L)'
;MKSYCLKKLNSNYELESFDYNIKGFHYRIKSNRDSFLKIKEVIIVNPEIISNLICHNFNKKYQKIVECFFLNSDLDDDSTSSNLMLALDEVARLRTIIINKYKIFLKKKKEEELLKKLKILENELRVKIIDFKLLKEQELNNRNEKNKSR
;
A
#
# COMPACT_ATOMS: atom_id res chain seq x y z
N MET A 1 24.64 -4.78 -18.90
CA MET A 1 23.77 -5.95 -18.62
C MET A 1 23.23 -6.40 -19.96
N LYS A 2 23.56 -7.61 -20.43
CA LYS A 2 23.05 -8.10 -21.72
C LYS A 2 21.58 -8.49 -21.54
N SER A 3 20.69 -7.92 -22.36
CA SER A 3 19.26 -8.20 -22.32
C SER A 3 18.88 -9.06 -23.53
N TYR A 4 17.95 -10.00 -23.34
CA TYR A 4 17.56 -10.96 -24.37
C TYR A 4 16.04 -10.92 -24.55
N CYS A 5 15.58 -10.93 -25.80
CA CYS A 5 14.16 -11.04 -26.14
C CYS A 5 13.91 -12.38 -26.83
N LEU A 6 12.90 -13.12 -26.36
CA LEU A 6 12.43 -14.35 -27.00
C LEU A 6 11.24 -13.99 -27.88
N LYS A 7 11.46 -13.95 -29.19
CA LYS A 7 10.40 -13.71 -30.16
C LYS A 7 9.99 -15.04 -30.79
N LYS A 8 8.71 -15.39 -30.67
CA LYS A 8 8.15 -16.58 -31.32
C LYS A 8 7.70 -16.19 -32.73
N LEU A 9 8.37 -16.72 -33.76
CA LEU A 9 7.91 -16.66 -35.15
C LEU A 9 7.48 -18.06 -35.58
N ASN A 10 6.19 -18.20 -35.88
CA ASN A 10 5.54 -19.39 -36.45
C ASN A 10 5.71 -20.68 -35.63
N SER A 11 6.93 -21.22 -35.49
CA SER A 11 7.27 -22.43 -34.71
C SER A 11 8.69 -22.41 -34.12
N ASN A 12 9.52 -21.41 -34.44
CA ASN A 12 10.89 -21.28 -33.95
C ASN A 12 11.00 -20.11 -32.97
N TYR A 13 11.90 -20.26 -31.99
CA TYR A 13 12.24 -19.22 -31.01
C TYR A 13 13.56 -18.57 -31.42
N GLU A 14 13.52 -17.32 -31.86
CA GLU A 14 14.74 -16.54 -32.10
C GLU A 14 15.11 -15.75 -30.84
N LEU A 15 16.38 -15.81 -30.48
CA LEU A 15 16.94 -15.13 -29.31
C LEU A 15 17.70 -13.89 -29.80
N GLU A 16 17.02 -12.75 -29.81
CA GLU A 16 17.64 -11.47 -30.16
C GLU A 16 18.28 -10.85 -28.92
N SER A 17 19.56 -10.47 -29.04
CA SER A 17 20.24 -9.65 -28.02
C SER A 17 19.84 -8.19 -28.20
N PHE A 18 19.26 -7.59 -27.16
CA PHE A 18 18.94 -6.18 -27.12
C PHE A 18 19.88 -5.46 -26.14
N ASP A 19 20.50 -4.39 -26.61
CA ASP A 19 21.37 -3.51 -25.81
C ASP A 19 20.68 -2.15 -25.55
N TYR A 20 19.38 -2.17 -25.24
CA TYR A 20 18.61 -0.96 -24.94
C TYR A 20 18.27 -0.88 -23.45
N ASN A 21 18.50 0.30 -22.87
CA ASN A 21 17.94 0.68 -21.57
C ASN A 21 16.43 0.87 -21.72
N ILE A 22 15.66 -0.20 -21.51
CA ILE A 22 14.20 -0.17 -21.60
C ILE A 22 13.64 0.68 -20.45
N LYS A 23 13.10 1.85 -20.78
CA LYS A 23 12.34 2.68 -19.84
C LYS A 23 10.98 2.02 -19.59
N GLY A 24 10.76 1.54 -18.37
CA GLY A 24 9.52 0.88 -17.98
C GLY A 24 9.32 0.81 -16.47
N PHE A 25 8.19 0.25 -16.06
CA PHE A 25 7.89 0.02 -14.66
C PHE A 25 8.63 -1.21 -14.16
N HIS A 26 9.53 -0.97 -13.21
CA HIS A 26 10.34 -2.01 -12.59
C HIS A 26 9.54 -2.72 -11.49
N TYR A 27 9.16 -3.97 -11.77
CA TYR A 27 8.37 -4.80 -10.87
C TYR A 27 9.22 -5.91 -10.27
N ARG A 28 9.52 -5.79 -8.97
CA ARG A 28 10.28 -6.79 -8.23
C ARG A 28 9.40 -7.98 -7.89
N ILE A 29 9.86 -9.17 -8.27
CA ILE A 29 9.19 -10.43 -7.95
C ILE A 29 9.79 -10.96 -6.65
N LYS A 30 8.92 -11.39 -5.72
CA LYS A 30 9.39 -12.12 -4.54
C LYS A 30 9.81 -13.51 -4.98
N SER A 31 11.06 -13.88 -4.70
CA SER A 31 11.58 -15.21 -5.02
C SER A 31 10.73 -16.28 -4.32
N ASN A 32 10.10 -17.17 -5.09
CA ASN A 32 9.64 -18.44 -4.56
C ASN A 32 10.83 -19.39 -4.44
N ARG A 33 10.88 -20.17 -3.36
CA ARG A 33 11.97 -21.13 -3.14
C ARG A 33 11.89 -22.32 -4.11
N ASP A 34 10.70 -22.62 -4.60
CA ASP A 34 10.41 -23.82 -5.40
C ASP A 34 10.34 -23.59 -6.92
N SER A 35 10.64 -22.38 -7.40
CA SER A 35 10.61 -22.08 -8.83
C SER A 35 11.96 -22.32 -9.49
N PHE A 36 11.98 -23.15 -10.55
CA PHE A 36 13.16 -23.40 -11.39
C PHE A 36 13.78 -22.13 -12.00
N LEU A 37 12.99 -21.07 -12.18
CA LEU A 37 13.41 -19.77 -12.68
C LEU A 37 13.55 -18.75 -11.54
N LYS A 38 14.79 -18.28 -11.30
CA LYS A 38 15.09 -17.19 -10.34
C LYS A 38 14.96 -15.82 -11.01
N ILE A 39 13.73 -15.36 -11.22
CA ILE A 39 13.46 -14.02 -11.75
C ILE A 39 13.43 -13.01 -10.58
N LYS A 40 14.36 -12.04 -10.58
CA LYS A 40 14.43 -10.99 -9.56
C LYS A 40 13.48 -9.82 -9.86
N GLU A 41 13.39 -9.43 -11.13
CA GLU A 41 12.70 -8.22 -11.56
C GLU A 41 12.19 -8.37 -12.98
N VAL A 42 11.03 -7.79 -13.25
CA VAL A 42 10.42 -7.71 -14.58
C VAL A 42 10.18 -6.25 -14.90
N ILE A 43 10.57 -5.83 -16.10
CA ILE A 43 10.31 -4.48 -16.62
C ILE A 43 9.06 -4.54 -17.47
N ILE A 44 8.04 -3.79 -17.08
CA ILE A 44 6.75 -3.73 -17.77
C ILE A 44 6.68 -2.42 -18.53
N VAL A 45 6.42 -2.50 -19.84
CA VAL A 45 6.40 -1.34 -20.74
C VAL A 45 4.96 -0.94 -21.09
N ASN A 46 4.01 -1.87 -21.12
CA ASN A 46 2.63 -1.58 -21.49
C ASN A 46 1.93 -0.71 -20.41
N PRO A 47 1.51 0.52 -20.73
CA PRO A 47 0.93 1.46 -19.77
C PRO A 47 -0.37 0.96 -19.12
N GLU A 48 -1.18 0.16 -19.82
CA GLU A 48 -2.41 -0.41 -19.24
C GLU A 48 -2.09 -1.45 -18.18
N ILE A 49 -1.14 -2.34 -18.46
CA ILE A 49 -0.67 -3.35 -17.52
C ILE A 49 -0.05 -2.68 -16.29
N ILE A 50 0.76 -1.63 -16.50
CA ILE A 50 1.35 -0.86 -15.41
C ILE A 50 0.26 -0.24 -14.53
N SER A 51 -0.74 0.42 -15.14
CA SER A 51 -1.85 1.03 -14.41
C SER A 51 -2.62 0.00 -13.59
N ASN A 52 -2.92 -1.17 -14.19
CA ASN A 52 -3.69 -2.22 -13.51
C ASN A 52 -2.89 -2.84 -12.35
N LEU A 53 -1.59 -3.06 -12.52
CA LEU A 53 -0.72 -3.55 -11.45
C LEU A 53 -0.57 -2.55 -10.31
N ILE A 54 -0.45 -1.27 -10.62
CA ILE A 54 -0.44 -0.21 -9.60
C ILE A 54 -1.75 -0.23 -8.81
N CYS A 55 -2.90 -0.28 -9.49
CA CYS A 55 -4.20 -0.36 -8.84
C CYS A 55 -4.34 -1.62 -7.98
N HIS A 56 -3.89 -2.78 -8.47
CA HIS A 56 -3.93 -4.04 -7.72
C HIS A 56 -3.08 -3.96 -6.44
N ASN A 57 -1.84 -3.47 -6.55
CA ASN A 57 -0.94 -3.31 -5.41
C ASN A 57 -1.47 -2.28 -4.41
N PHE A 58 -2.07 -1.19 -4.89
CA PHE A 58 -2.75 -0.21 -4.06
C PHE A 58 -3.91 -0.86 -3.30
N ASN A 59 -4.83 -1.53 -4.00
CA ASN A 59 -6.01 -2.15 -3.38
C ASN A 59 -5.62 -3.16 -2.32
N LYS A 60 -4.59 -3.98 -2.57
CA LYS A 60 -4.08 -4.95 -1.60
C LYS A 60 -3.54 -4.28 -0.34
N LYS A 61 -2.86 -3.14 -0.45
CA LYS A 61 -2.38 -2.39 0.71
C LYS A 61 -3.52 -1.65 1.41
N TYR A 62 -4.41 -1.05 0.65
CA TYR A 62 -5.59 -0.36 1.16
C TYR A 62 -6.46 -1.30 2.00
N GLN A 63 -6.75 -2.51 1.49
CA GLN A 63 -7.50 -3.53 2.22
C GLN A 63 -6.85 -3.88 3.57
N LYS A 64 -5.53 -4.04 3.61
CA LYS A 64 -4.82 -4.30 4.87
C LYS A 64 -4.98 -3.18 5.90
N ILE A 65 -4.91 -1.92 5.46
CA ILE A 65 -5.09 -0.78 6.35
C ILE A 65 -6.54 -0.75 6.89
N VAL A 66 -7.51 -1.05 6.02
CA VAL A 66 -8.92 -1.14 6.40
C VAL A 66 -9.17 -2.31 7.36
N GLU A 67 -8.57 -3.47 7.12
CA GLU A 67 -8.62 -4.61 8.04
C GLU A 67 -8.02 -4.24 9.41
N CYS A 68 -6.86 -3.60 9.43
CA CYS A 68 -6.28 -3.06 10.68
C CYS A 68 -7.24 -2.09 11.37
N PHE A 69 -7.91 -1.20 10.63
CA PHE A 69 -8.88 -0.27 11.20
C PHE A 69 -10.05 -1.00 11.86
N PHE A 70 -10.64 -1.99 11.20
CA PHE A 70 -11.77 -2.75 11.76
C PHE A 70 -11.37 -3.61 12.95
N LEU A 71 -10.23 -4.31 12.89
CA LEU A 71 -9.76 -5.15 14.01
C LEU A 71 -9.51 -4.35 15.30
N ASN A 72 -9.12 -3.09 15.17
CA ASN A 72 -8.87 -2.20 16.31
C ASN A 72 -10.12 -1.40 16.74
N SER A 73 -11.28 -1.65 16.11
CA SER A 73 -12.52 -0.96 16.48
C SER A 73 -13.23 -1.60 17.68
N ASP A 74 -12.95 -2.87 17.95
CA ASP A 74 -13.71 -3.70 18.91
C ASP A 74 -12.92 -4.05 20.17
N LEU A 75 -11.69 -3.53 20.33
CA LEU A 75 -10.80 -3.88 21.44
C LEU A 75 -10.53 -2.66 22.35
N ASP A 76 -11.03 -2.72 23.59
CA ASP A 76 -10.74 -1.79 24.71
C ASP A 76 -9.31 -1.95 25.27
N ASP A 77 -8.35 -2.30 24.41
CA ASP A 77 -6.98 -2.58 24.84
C ASP A 77 -6.06 -1.37 24.60
N ASP A 78 -5.02 -1.25 25.43
CA ASP A 78 -4.03 -0.16 25.31
C ASP A 78 -3.29 -0.18 23.98
N SER A 79 -3.24 -1.34 23.32
CA SER A 79 -2.63 -1.55 22.00
C SER A 79 -3.40 -0.89 20.85
N THR A 80 -4.71 -0.61 21.02
CA THR A 80 -5.61 -0.05 19.99
C THR A 80 -5.13 1.31 19.49
N SER A 81 -4.72 2.22 20.39
CA SER A 81 -4.21 3.54 19.99
C SER A 81 -2.92 3.45 19.18
N SER A 82 -2.03 2.52 19.53
CA SER A 82 -0.75 2.36 18.84
C SER A 82 -0.96 1.82 17.43
N ASN A 83 -1.84 0.82 17.28
CA ASN A 83 -2.20 0.22 16.00
C ASN A 83 -2.89 1.22 15.06
N LEU A 84 -3.77 2.09 15.59
CA LEU A 84 -4.40 3.14 14.79
C LEU A 84 -3.39 4.19 14.30
N MET A 85 -2.40 4.56 15.12
CA MET A 85 -1.31 5.45 14.68
C MET A 85 -0.44 4.79 13.60
N LEU A 86 -0.11 3.51 13.75
CA LEU A 86 0.63 2.76 12.71
C LEU A 86 -0.15 2.70 11.39
N ALA A 87 -1.48 2.51 11.45
CA ALA A 87 -2.32 2.54 10.25
C ALA A 87 -2.30 3.92 9.58
N LEU A 88 -2.30 5.01 10.36
CA LEU A 88 -2.20 6.38 9.84
C LEU A 88 -0.85 6.62 9.14
N ASP A 89 0.24 6.13 9.72
CA ASP A 89 1.58 6.20 9.10
C ASP A 89 1.65 5.40 7.80
N GLU A 90 1.02 4.22 7.75
CA GLU A 90 0.92 3.44 6.51
C GLU A 90 0.14 4.18 5.42
N VAL A 91 -0.95 4.88 5.77
CA VAL A 91 -1.71 5.73 4.83
C VAL A 91 -0.83 6.84 4.27
N ALA A 92 -0.11 7.56 5.14
CA ALA A 92 0.82 8.62 4.73
C ALA A 92 1.91 8.08 3.79
N ARG A 93 2.47 6.91 4.11
CA ARG A 93 3.46 6.24 3.27
C ARG A 93 2.89 5.85 1.91
N LEU A 94 1.67 5.30 1.86
CA LEU A 94 1.01 4.92 0.62
C LEU A 94 0.76 6.14 -0.28
N ARG A 95 0.34 7.27 0.32
CA ARG A 95 0.15 8.55 -0.36
C ARG A 95 1.45 9.04 -1.01
N THR A 96 2.55 9.03 -0.27
CA THR A 96 3.88 9.41 -0.81
C THR A 96 4.31 8.51 -1.97
N ILE A 97 4.03 7.20 -1.89
CA ILE A 97 4.34 6.26 -2.98
C ILE A 97 3.55 6.63 -4.25
N ILE A 98 2.27 6.98 -4.13
CA ILE A 98 1.45 7.37 -5.29
C ILE A 98 2.05 8.61 -5.97
N ILE A 99 2.31 9.66 -5.18
CA ILE A 99 2.77 10.95 -5.69
C ILE A 99 4.16 10.86 -6.32
N ASN A 100 5.08 10.10 -5.70
CA ASN A 100 6.47 10.07 -6.15
C ASN A 100 6.73 8.98 -7.20
N LYS A 101 6.13 7.79 -7.03
CA LYS A 101 6.44 6.61 -7.85
C LYS A 101 5.41 6.35 -8.94
N TYR A 102 4.13 6.56 -8.66
CA TYR A 102 3.05 6.15 -9.57
C TYR A 102 2.54 7.29 -10.46
N LYS A 103 2.75 8.56 -10.09
CA LYS A 103 2.38 9.74 -10.87
C LYS A 103 2.82 9.69 -12.34
N ILE A 104 4.02 9.18 -12.62
CA ILE A 104 4.57 9.10 -13.98
C ILE A 104 3.81 8.06 -14.85
N PHE A 105 3.18 7.06 -14.22
CA PHE A 105 2.58 5.91 -14.90
C PHE A 105 1.05 5.92 -14.86
N LEU A 106 0.43 6.79 -14.06
CA LEU A 106 -1.03 6.88 -13.92
C LEU A 106 -1.59 8.05 -14.73
N LYS A 107 -2.80 7.84 -15.28
CA LYS A 107 -3.62 8.95 -15.77
C LYS A 107 -4.08 9.79 -14.58
N LYS A 108 -4.10 11.12 -14.74
CA LYS A 108 -4.49 12.09 -13.69
C LYS A 108 -5.79 11.72 -12.97
N LYS A 109 -6.82 11.30 -13.71
CA LYS A 109 -8.11 10.87 -13.13
C LYS A 109 -7.96 9.68 -12.16
N LYS A 110 -7.18 8.67 -12.52
CA LYS A 110 -6.96 7.49 -11.65
C LYS A 110 -6.14 7.87 -10.42
N GLU A 111 -5.13 8.73 -10.57
CA GLU A 111 -4.35 9.24 -9.45
C GLU A 111 -5.24 9.96 -8.43
N GLU A 112 -6.11 10.87 -8.90
CA GLU A 112 -7.06 11.60 -8.06
C GLU A 112 -8.04 10.66 -7.33
N GLU A 113 -8.55 9.62 -8.01
CA GLU A 113 -9.42 8.62 -7.39
C GLU A 113 -8.71 7.87 -6.25
N LEU A 114 -7.46 7.43 -6.45
CA LEU A 114 -6.68 6.73 -5.43
C LEU A 114 -6.39 7.63 -4.22
N LEU A 115 -6.00 8.89 -4.48
CA LEU A 115 -5.74 9.87 -3.43
C LEU A 115 -7.00 10.24 -2.66
N LYS A 116 -8.15 10.35 -3.34
CA LYS A 116 -9.45 10.62 -2.69
C LYS A 116 -9.84 9.49 -1.74
N LYS A 117 -9.67 8.23 -2.15
CA LYS A 117 -9.90 7.06 -1.28
C LYS A 117 -9.02 7.09 -0.04
N LEU A 118 -7.72 7.38 -0.21
CA LEU A 118 -6.82 7.51 0.93
C LEU A 118 -7.21 8.65 1.86
N LYS A 119 -7.63 9.79 1.32
CA LYS A 119 -8.04 10.94 2.14
C LYS A 119 -9.26 10.63 3.00
N ILE A 120 -10.22 9.88 2.46
CA ILE A 120 -11.40 9.44 3.24
C ILE A 120 -10.95 8.54 4.39
N LEU A 121 -10.13 7.54 4.11
CA LEU A 121 -9.59 6.63 5.13
C LEU A 121 -8.75 7.36 6.19
N GLU A 122 -7.92 8.32 5.77
CA GLU A 122 -7.12 9.15 6.66
C GLU A 122 -8.00 9.95 7.64
N ASN A 123 -9.10 10.52 7.15
CA ASN A 123 -10.04 11.27 7.97
C ASN A 123 -10.75 10.37 8.97
N GLU A 124 -11.23 9.20 8.54
CA GLU A 124 -11.90 8.23 9.43
C GLU A 124 -10.95 7.74 10.53
N LEU A 125 -9.69 7.45 10.20
CA LEU A 125 -8.66 7.08 11.19
C LEU A 125 -8.43 8.18 12.21
N ARG A 126 -8.32 9.44 11.76
CA ARG A 126 -8.09 10.59 12.66
C ARG A 126 -9.25 10.80 13.63
N VAL A 127 -10.49 10.70 13.14
CA VAL A 127 -11.69 10.83 13.99
C VAL A 127 -11.67 9.76 15.07
N LYS A 128 -11.46 8.49 14.70
CA LYS A 128 -11.39 7.40 15.70
C LYS A 128 -10.27 7.58 16.72
N ILE A 129 -9.09 8.04 16.30
CA ILE A 129 -7.98 8.31 17.23
C ILE A 129 -8.36 9.39 18.26
N ILE A 130 -9.08 10.43 17.83
CA ILE A 130 -9.56 11.49 18.72
C ILE A 130 -10.61 10.94 19.68
N ASP A 131 -11.60 10.20 19.18
CA ASP A 131 -12.66 9.61 20.00
C ASP A 131 -12.08 8.69 21.09
N PHE A 132 -11.11 7.84 20.71
CA PHE A 132 -10.44 6.94 21.65
C PHE A 132 -9.66 7.69 22.74
N LYS A 133 -9.00 8.81 22.38
CA LYS A 133 -8.29 9.65 23.37
C LYS A 133 -9.26 10.30 24.35
N LEU A 134 -10.38 10.83 23.85
CA LEU A 134 -11.41 11.46 24.69
C LEU A 134 -12.01 10.46 25.68
N LEU A 135 -12.30 9.23 25.24
CA LEU A 135 -12.81 8.15 26.10
C LEU A 135 -11.81 7.82 27.22
N LYS A 136 -10.52 7.64 26.88
CA LYS A 136 -9.48 7.37 27.89
C LYS A 136 -9.32 8.48 28.92
N GLU A 137 -9.39 9.74 28.50
CA GLU A 137 -9.32 10.89 29.40
C GLU A 137 -10.52 10.92 30.37
N GLN A 138 -11.73 10.63 29.88
CA GLN A 138 -12.93 10.54 30.71
C GLN A 138 -12.83 9.42 31.76
N GLU A 139 -12.35 8.23 31.37
CA GLU A 139 -12.15 7.12 32.29
C GLU A 139 -11.13 7.45 33.39
N LEU A 140 -10.02 8.11 33.02
CA LEU A 140 -8.99 8.53 33.97
C LEU A 140 -9.55 9.53 34.99
N ASN A 141 -10.32 10.51 34.52
CA ASN A 141 -10.96 11.51 35.37
C ASN A 141 -11.95 10.85 36.35
N ASN A 142 -12.80 9.94 35.86
CA ASN A 142 -13.74 9.20 36.69
C ASN A 142 -13.06 8.33 37.78
N ARG A 143 -11.90 7.72 37.45
CA ARG A 143 -11.10 6.96 38.43
C ARG A 143 -10.49 7.89 39.49
N ASN A 144 -9.98 9.05 39.08
CA ASN A 144 -9.39 10.03 39.99
C ASN A 144 -10.41 10.64 40.96
N GLU A 145 -11.64 10.89 40.50
CA GLU A 145 -12.73 11.37 41.36
C GLU A 145 -13.12 10.31 42.40
N LYS A 146 -13.26 9.04 42.01
CA LYS A 146 -13.56 7.94 42.94
C LYS A 146 -12.49 7.73 44.00
N ASN A 147 -11.22 7.95 43.66
CA ASN A 147 -10.10 7.81 44.61
C ASN A 147 -9.99 8.99 45.59
N LYS A 148 -10.54 10.17 45.26
CA LYS A 148 -10.57 11.34 46.16
C LYS A 148 -11.73 11.30 47.17
N SER A 149 -12.75 10.50 46.92
CA SER A 149 -13.93 10.35 47.79
C SER A 149 -13.83 9.19 48.81
N ARG A 150 -12.69 8.50 48.87
CA ARG A 150 -12.34 7.49 49.88
C ARG A 150 -11.23 8.02 50.78
#